data_AF-A0A6G2BHT2-F1
#
_entry.id   AF-A0A6G2BHT2-F1
#
_cell.length_a   1.000
_cell.length_b   1.000
_cell.length_c   1.000
_cell.angle_alpha   90.00
_cell.angle_beta   90.00
_cell.angle_gamma   90.00
#
_symmetry.space_group_name_H-M   'P 1'
#
loop_
_entity.id
_entity.type
_entity.pdbx_description
1 polymer ?
#
loop_
_entity_poly.entity_id
_entity_poly.type
_entity_poly.pdbx_seq_one_letter_code
_entity_poly.pdbx_strand_id
1 'polypeptide(L)'
;MTRVALVINTPSIRRRIMGVLSSTEWEVVDSPASVPEGPAPADVVVAEVEALGNVSETRPIALVDGVDDPFWHSPFRHRVAGVVGRDDPDHEFVTAVREVLGGRGWVSPELALMVLCGPRDISPVSPGASILDEARLTQREKDVVLLVAEGYSNNEIAMRLCIGVSTVKFHVSNALRKLECRDRAHLAVVLHKRGSVPLRPVA
;
A
#
# COMPACT_ATOMS: atom_id res chain seq x y z
N MET A 1 7.23 -29.94 -9.91
CA MET A 1 6.00 -29.16 -9.67
C MET A 1 6.44 -27.96 -8.85
N THR A 2 6.11 -26.74 -9.27
CA THR A 2 6.61 -25.53 -8.61
C THR A 2 5.83 -25.26 -7.33
N ARG A 3 6.53 -25.04 -6.23
CA ARG A 3 5.95 -24.90 -4.89
C ARG A 3 6.06 -23.46 -4.41
N VAL A 4 4.93 -22.87 -4.04
CA VAL A 4 4.84 -21.49 -3.55
C VAL A 4 4.30 -21.51 -2.14
N ALA A 5 5.08 -21.04 -1.16
CA ALA A 5 4.63 -20.97 0.22
C ALA A 5 4.06 -19.59 0.56
N LEU A 6 2.98 -19.57 1.36
CA LEU A 6 2.38 -18.35 1.91
C LEU A 6 2.66 -18.28 3.41
N VAL A 7 3.39 -17.25 3.83
CA VAL A 7 3.70 -16.96 5.24
C VAL A 7 3.11 -15.60 5.60
N ILE A 8 1.79 -15.59 5.79
CA ILE A 8 0.98 -14.38 5.98
C ILE A 8 0.10 -14.59 7.20
N ASN A 9 0.27 -13.77 8.23
CA ASN A 9 -0.54 -13.86 9.45
C ASN A 9 -1.93 -13.25 9.24
N THR A 10 -2.04 -12.22 8.41
CA THR A 10 -3.30 -11.51 8.16
C THR A 10 -4.31 -12.37 7.38
N PRO A 11 -5.43 -12.82 8.00
CA PRO A 11 -6.31 -13.84 7.40
C PRO A 11 -7.03 -13.42 6.12
N SER A 12 -7.39 -12.14 5.98
CA SER A 12 -8.07 -11.60 4.80
C SER A 12 -7.16 -11.66 3.57
N ILE A 13 -5.92 -11.23 3.70
CA ILE A 13 -4.92 -11.21 2.63
C ILE A 13 -4.50 -12.62 2.29
N ARG A 14 -4.23 -13.45 3.30
CA ARG A 14 -3.91 -14.86 3.10
C ARG A 14 -4.97 -15.56 2.26
N ARG A 15 -6.26 -15.39 2.60
CA ARG A 15 -7.37 -15.96 1.84
C ARG A 15 -7.41 -15.44 0.40
N ARG A 16 -7.21 -14.14 0.19
CA ARG A 16 -7.17 -13.51 -1.13
C ARG A 16 -6.05 -14.09 -1.99
N ILE A 17 -4.81 -14.03 -1.51
CA ILE A 17 -3.62 -14.48 -2.26
C ILE A 17 -3.69 -16.00 -2.50
N MET A 18 -4.14 -16.78 -1.50
CA MET A 18 -4.37 -18.21 -1.69
C MET A 18 -5.38 -18.50 -2.79
N GLY A 19 -6.50 -17.75 -2.86
CA GLY A 19 -7.49 -17.92 -3.93
C GLY A 19 -6.91 -17.62 -5.32
N VAL A 20 -6.09 -16.57 -5.42
CA VAL A 20 -5.43 -16.18 -6.67
C VAL A 20 -4.41 -17.22 -7.11
N LEU A 21 -3.49 -17.62 -6.22
CA LEU A 21 -2.40 -18.53 -6.56
C LEU A 21 -2.89 -19.97 -6.79
N SER A 22 -3.92 -20.42 -6.07
CA SER A 22 -4.49 -21.76 -6.28
C SER A 22 -5.22 -21.92 -7.63
N SER A 23 -5.51 -20.82 -8.33
CA SER A 23 -6.04 -20.86 -9.70
C SER A 23 -4.96 -21.12 -10.77
N THR A 24 -3.70 -21.22 -10.36
CA THR A 24 -2.53 -21.41 -11.23
C THR A 24 -2.05 -22.88 -11.22
N GLU A 25 -0.97 -23.16 -11.94
CA GLU A 25 -0.31 -24.48 -12.00
C GLU A 25 0.59 -24.79 -10.79
N TRP A 26 0.66 -23.89 -9.80
CA TRP A 26 1.54 -24.00 -8.65
C TRP A 26 0.91 -24.75 -7.49
N GLU A 27 1.74 -25.51 -6.78
CA GLU A 27 1.37 -26.11 -5.50
C GLU A 27 1.53 -25.05 -4.41
N VAL A 28 0.40 -24.53 -3.90
CA VAL A 28 0.40 -23.48 -2.87
C VAL A 28 0.39 -24.11 -1.48
N VAL A 29 1.41 -23.82 -0.68
CA VAL A 29 1.55 -24.30 0.70
C VAL A 29 1.22 -23.17 1.67
N ASP A 30 0.12 -23.30 2.43
CA ASP A 30 -0.26 -22.31 3.45
C ASP A 30 0.45 -22.60 4.78
N SER A 31 1.29 -21.66 5.23
CA SER A 31 2.03 -21.76 6.48
C SER A 31 2.12 -20.40 7.16
N PRO A 32 1.07 -19.96 7.87
CA PRO A 32 0.95 -18.56 8.30
C PRO A 32 2.02 -18.11 9.30
N ALA A 33 2.55 -19.03 10.11
CA ALA A 33 3.45 -18.70 11.23
C ALA A 33 4.94 -18.71 10.86
N SER A 34 5.34 -19.54 9.89
CA SER A 34 6.75 -19.71 9.53
C SER A 34 6.86 -20.31 8.13
N VAL A 35 8.04 -20.18 7.51
CA VAL A 35 8.37 -20.95 6.30
C VAL A 35 8.18 -22.45 6.62
N PRO A 36 7.47 -23.21 5.78
CA PRO A 36 7.22 -24.62 6.07
C PRO A 36 8.54 -25.40 6.13
N GLU A 37 8.85 -25.96 7.29
CA GLU A 37 9.95 -26.90 7.48
C GLU A 37 9.49 -28.28 6.96
N GLY A 38 10.05 -28.72 5.84
CA GLY A 38 9.64 -29.96 5.18
C GLY A 38 10.71 -30.52 4.23
N PRO A 39 10.53 -31.75 3.72
CA PRO A 39 11.55 -32.48 2.97
C PRO A 39 11.89 -31.88 1.58
N ALA A 40 11.12 -30.90 1.13
CA ALA A 40 11.42 -30.09 -0.05
C ALA A 40 11.19 -28.60 0.28
N PRO A 41 12.17 -27.72 0.07
CA PRO A 41 11.98 -26.28 0.26
C PRO A 41 11.00 -25.72 -0.80
N ALA A 42 10.33 -24.62 -0.48
CA ALA A 42 9.50 -23.90 -1.45
C ALA A 42 10.40 -23.14 -2.45
N ASP A 43 10.02 -23.10 -3.72
CA ASP A 43 10.78 -22.37 -4.75
C ASP A 43 10.66 -20.85 -4.52
N VAL A 44 9.47 -20.39 -4.12
CA VAL A 44 9.15 -19.00 -3.79
C VAL A 44 8.35 -18.96 -2.50
N VAL A 45 8.63 -17.95 -1.67
CA VAL A 45 7.87 -17.66 -0.46
C VAL A 45 7.27 -16.28 -0.59
N VAL A 46 5.94 -16.14 -0.47
CA VAL A 46 5.29 -14.85 -0.31
C VAL A 46 5.04 -14.64 1.18
N ALA A 47 5.66 -13.61 1.76
CA ALA A 47 5.68 -13.42 3.20
C ALA A 47 5.47 -11.96 3.61
N GLU A 48 4.90 -11.76 4.80
CA GLU A 48 4.98 -10.48 5.48
C GLU A 48 6.43 -10.20 5.94
N VAL A 49 6.82 -8.92 6.03
CA VAL A 49 8.21 -8.53 6.30
C VAL A 49 8.77 -9.15 7.58
N GLU A 50 7.94 -9.24 8.61
CA GLU A 50 8.26 -9.79 9.92
C GLU A 50 8.68 -11.27 9.86
N ALA A 51 8.19 -12.01 8.86
CA ALA A 51 8.50 -13.42 8.66
C ALA A 51 9.75 -13.66 7.81
N LEU A 52 10.35 -12.61 7.22
CA LEU A 52 11.51 -12.73 6.33
C LEU A 52 12.82 -13.13 7.04
N GLY A 53 12.93 -12.86 8.34
CA GLY A 53 14.15 -13.15 9.12
C GLY A 53 14.55 -14.63 9.16
N ASN A 54 13.64 -15.54 8.83
CA ASN A 54 13.83 -16.99 8.89
C ASN A 54 13.85 -17.67 7.51
N VAL A 55 14.01 -16.91 6.42
CA VAL A 55 13.92 -17.42 5.04
C VAL A 55 15.32 -17.64 4.47
N SER A 56 15.97 -18.77 4.81
CA SER A 56 17.41 -18.96 4.52
C SER A 56 17.75 -19.57 3.14
N GLU A 57 16.80 -20.17 2.41
CA GLU A 57 17.11 -20.90 1.16
C GLU A 57 16.15 -20.63 -0.01
N THR A 58 15.18 -19.74 0.15
CA THR A 58 14.18 -19.47 -0.89
C THR A 58 14.33 -18.06 -1.45
N ARG A 59 13.57 -17.74 -2.50
CA ARG A 59 13.48 -16.39 -3.07
C ARG A 59 12.23 -15.69 -2.50
N PRO A 60 12.36 -14.87 -1.43
CA PRO A 60 11.18 -14.29 -0.82
C PRO A 60 10.63 -13.11 -1.63
N ILE A 61 9.31 -13.07 -1.74
CA ILE A 61 8.51 -11.94 -2.15
C ILE A 61 7.90 -11.35 -0.89
N ALA A 62 8.25 -10.10 -0.58
CA ALA A 62 7.73 -9.41 0.58
C ALA A 62 6.41 -8.70 0.29
N LEU A 63 5.50 -8.75 1.24
CA LEU A 63 4.29 -7.95 1.29
C LEU A 63 4.53 -6.71 2.14
N VAL A 64 4.16 -5.55 1.60
CA VAL A 64 4.19 -4.25 2.30
C VAL A 64 2.81 -3.61 2.28
N ASP A 65 2.53 -2.68 3.20
CA ASP A 65 1.25 -1.97 3.28
C ASP A 65 1.06 -0.91 2.17
N GLY A 66 1.88 -0.97 1.12
CA GLY A 66 1.86 -0.06 -0.04
C GLY A 66 2.83 1.11 0.11
N VAL A 67 2.68 2.11 -0.75
CA VAL A 67 3.56 3.29 -0.80
C VAL A 67 3.46 4.20 0.42
N ASP A 68 2.37 4.07 1.16
CA ASP A 68 2.07 4.88 2.35
C ASP A 68 2.70 4.32 3.64
N ASP A 69 3.27 3.11 3.57
CA ASP A 69 3.99 2.48 4.66
C ASP A 69 5.35 3.16 4.87
N PRO A 70 5.63 3.84 6.00
CA PRO A 70 6.94 4.44 6.25
C PRO A 70 8.07 3.38 6.28
N PHE A 71 7.72 2.11 6.49
CA PHE A 71 8.62 0.97 6.47
C PHE A 71 8.56 0.17 5.16
N TRP A 72 8.00 0.70 4.07
CA TRP A 72 7.91 0.01 2.77
C TRP A 72 9.27 -0.49 2.24
N HIS A 73 10.35 0.17 2.64
CA HIS A 73 11.74 -0.13 2.26
C HIS A 73 12.41 -1.18 3.17
N SER A 74 11.78 -1.56 4.28
CA SER A 74 12.28 -2.56 5.22
C SER A 74 12.56 -3.95 4.61
N PRO A 75 11.83 -4.43 3.56
CA PRO A 75 12.15 -5.71 2.93
C PRO A 75 13.52 -5.74 2.26
N PHE A 76 14.04 -4.61 1.76
CA PHE A 76 15.34 -4.57 1.07
C PHE A 76 16.51 -4.92 1.99
N ARG A 77 16.31 -4.84 3.30
CA ARG A 77 17.29 -5.30 4.31
C ARG A 77 17.37 -6.83 4.39
N HIS A 78 16.40 -7.55 3.84
CA HIS A 78 16.21 -9.00 4.00
C HIS A 78 16.47 -9.80 2.69
N ARG A 79 17.28 -9.27 1.76
CA ARG A 79 17.63 -9.94 0.48
C ARG A 79 16.42 -10.55 -0.25
N VAL A 80 15.39 -9.74 -0.45
CA VAL A 80 14.17 -10.16 -1.15
C VAL A 80 14.37 -10.24 -2.67
N ALA A 81 13.69 -11.20 -3.28
CA ALA A 81 13.62 -11.34 -4.74
C ALA A 81 12.46 -10.53 -5.34
N GLY A 82 11.45 -10.18 -4.53
CA GLY A 82 10.48 -9.19 -4.96
C GLY A 82 9.72 -8.51 -3.83
N VAL A 83 8.99 -7.46 -4.19
CA VAL A 83 8.13 -6.69 -3.27
C VAL A 83 6.80 -6.38 -3.97
N VAL A 84 5.70 -6.66 -3.28
CA VAL A 84 4.33 -6.43 -3.74
C VAL A 84 3.56 -5.71 -2.64
N GLY A 85 2.73 -4.75 -3.03
CA GLY A 85 1.79 -4.08 -2.14
C GLY A 85 0.66 -5.02 -1.75
N ARG A 86 0.27 -4.98 -0.48
CA ARG A 86 -0.85 -5.73 0.08
C ARG A 86 -2.17 -5.49 -0.67
N ASP A 87 -2.35 -4.28 -1.18
CA ASP A 87 -3.53 -3.82 -1.91
C ASP A 87 -3.36 -3.87 -3.44
N ASP A 88 -2.20 -4.32 -3.94
CA ASP A 88 -1.95 -4.46 -5.38
C ASP A 88 -2.99 -5.39 -6.01
N PRO A 89 -3.33 -5.22 -7.30
CA PRO A 89 -4.31 -6.06 -7.97
C PRO A 89 -3.84 -7.53 -8.09
N ASP A 90 -4.78 -8.47 -8.16
CA ASP A 90 -4.49 -9.91 -8.07
C ASP A 90 -3.44 -10.41 -9.08
N HIS A 91 -3.43 -9.84 -10.28
CA HIS A 91 -2.48 -10.21 -11.34
C HIS A 91 -1.02 -9.83 -11.02
N GLU A 92 -0.79 -8.88 -10.11
CA GLU A 92 0.55 -8.49 -9.67
C GLU A 92 1.21 -9.60 -8.85
N PHE A 93 0.44 -10.28 -7.97
CA PHE A 93 0.97 -11.42 -7.20
C PHE A 93 1.38 -12.57 -8.12
N VAL A 94 0.57 -12.87 -9.15
CA VAL A 94 0.88 -13.91 -10.13
C VAL A 94 2.12 -13.52 -10.95
N THR A 95 2.21 -12.27 -11.39
CA THR A 95 3.37 -11.78 -12.14
C THR A 95 4.63 -11.85 -11.29
N ALA A 96 4.58 -11.37 -10.04
CA ALA A 96 5.68 -11.40 -9.10
C ALA A 96 6.25 -12.81 -8.91
N VAL A 97 5.39 -13.79 -8.62
CA VAL A 97 5.81 -15.18 -8.45
C VAL A 97 6.43 -15.73 -9.73
N ARG A 98 5.81 -15.49 -10.90
CA ARG A 98 6.33 -15.97 -12.20
C ARG A 98 7.72 -15.38 -12.52
N GLU A 99 7.91 -14.09 -12.30
CA GLU A 99 9.19 -13.40 -12.55
C GLU A 99 10.29 -13.92 -11.62
N VAL A 100 9.99 -14.09 -10.34
CA VAL A 100 10.93 -14.62 -9.33
C VAL A 100 11.30 -16.07 -9.60
N LEU A 101 10.34 -16.90 -10.02
CA LEU A 101 10.61 -18.27 -10.50
C LEU A 101 11.53 -18.26 -11.72
N GLY A 102 11.32 -17.30 -12.64
CA GLY A 102 12.17 -17.07 -13.80
C GLY A 102 13.57 -16.53 -13.49
N GLY A 103 13.93 -16.33 -12.22
CA GLY A 103 15.24 -15.82 -11.80
C GLY A 103 15.39 -14.31 -11.91
N ARG A 104 14.29 -13.58 -12.12
CA ARG A 104 14.26 -12.13 -12.20
C ARG A 104 13.73 -11.53 -10.90
N GLY A 105 14.10 -10.28 -10.63
CA GLY A 105 13.52 -9.52 -9.53
C GLY A 105 12.15 -8.95 -9.92
N TRP A 106 11.27 -8.75 -8.94
CA TRP A 106 10.00 -8.05 -9.16
C TRP A 106 9.77 -6.94 -8.14
N VAL A 107 9.34 -5.78 -8.62
CA VAL A 107 8.76 -4.74 -7.78
C VAL A 107 7.48 -4.31 -8.48
N SER A 108 6.35 -4.32 -7.77
CA SER A 108 5.09 -3.91 -8.39
C SER A 108 5.16 -2.47 -8.92
N PRO A 109 4.42 -2.13 -9.99
CA PRO A 109 4.52 -0.83 -10.63
C PRO A 109 4.36 0.37 -9.67
N GLU A 110 3.49 0.25 -8.66
CA GLU A 110 3.26 1.32 -7.67
C GLU A 110 4.48 1.54 -6.78
N LEU A 111 5.11 0.46 -6.31
CA LEU A 111 6.33 0.50 -5.49
C LEU A 111 7.58 0.79 -6.32
N ALA A 112 7.60 0.41 -7.61
CA ALA A 112 8.74 0.64 -8.49
C ALA A 112 9.02 2.14 -8.66
N LEU A 113 7.98 2.97 -8.69
CA LEU A 113 8.11 4.43 -8.68
C LEU A 113 8.79 4.93 -7.40
N MET A 114 8.49 4.35 -6.24
CA MET A 114 9.12 4.71 -4.96
C MET A 114 10.60 4.30 -4.92
N VAL A 115 10.95 3.16 -5.53
CA VAL A 115 12.35 2.71 -5.65
C VAL A 115 13.15 3.62 -6.58
N LEU A 116 12.58 3.99 -7.73
CA LEU A 116 13.27 4.76 -8.76
C LEU A 116 13.38 6.26 -8.43
N CYS A 117 12.30 6.84 -7.90
CA CYS A 117 12.20 8.28 -7.67
C CYS A 117 12.42 8.66 -6.20
N GLY A 118 12.54 7.68 -5.29
CA GLY A 118 12.41 7.90 -3.86
C GLY A 118 10.94 8.14 -3.46
N PRO A 119 10.65 8.30 -2.15
CA PRO A 119 9.38 8.84 -1.73
C PRO A 119 9.13 10.13 -2.51
N ARG A 120 7.93 10.31 -3.08
CA ARG A 120 7.58 11.62 -3.61
C ARG A 120 7.79 12.62 -2.48
N ASP A 121 8.68 13.58 -2.68
CA ASP A 121 8.72 14.83 -1.93
C ASP A 121 7.39 15.56 -2.19
N ILE A 122 6.32 15.07 -1.58
CA ILE A 122 5.23 15.91 -1.15
C ILE A 122 5.81 16.57 0.09
N SER A 123 6.54 17.67 -0.13
CA SER A 123 7.23 18.42 0.92
C SER A 123 6.36 18.45 2.18
N PRO A 124 6.78 17.84 3.30
CA PRO A 124 5.99 17.87 4.51
C PRO A 124 6.00 19.31 4.99
N VAL A 125 4.85 19.97 4.96
CA VAL A 125 4.65 21.13 5.83
C VAL A 125 4.90 20.61 7.25
N SER A 126 5.96 21.14 7.86
CA SER A 126 6.56 20.71 9.12
C SER A 126 5.59 20.74 10.31
N PRO A 127 5.95 20.07 11.43
CA PRO A 127 5.00 19.46 12.34
C PRO A 127 4.39 20.45 13.33
N GLY A 128 3.09 20.66 13.20
CA GLY A 128 2.19 20.92 14.32
C GLY A 128 1.09 19.88 14.21
N ALA A 129 0.79 19.14 15.28
CA ALA A 129 -0.19 18.06 15.33
C ALA A 129 -1.38 18.34 14.40
N SER A 130 -1.37 17.72 13.21
CA SER A 130 -2.37 18.02 12.20
C SER A 130 -3.66 17.36 12.67
N ILE A 131 -4.79 18.07 12.54
CA ILE A 131 -6.11 17.47 12.75
C ILE A 131 -6.31 16.19 11.92
N LEU A 132 -5.54 16.04 10.83
CA LEU A 132 -5.48 14.82 10.03
C LEU A 132 -5.02 13.59 10.82
N ASP A 133 -4.14 13.77 11.81
CA ASP A 133 -3.65 12.70 12.69
C ASP A 133 -4.55 12.50 13.91
N GLU A 134 -5.18 13.56 14.42
CA GLU A 134 -6.16 13.48 15.53
C GLU A 134 -7.45 12.77 15.10
N ALA A 135 -7.91 13.01 13.86
CA ALA A 135 -9.21 12.52 13.37
C ALA A 135 -9.20 11.07 12.85
N ARG A 136 -8.09 10.33 13.02
CA ARG A 136 -7.93 8.93 12.54
C ARG A 136 -8.39 8.77 11.08
N LEU A 137 -8.02 9.71 10.23
CA LEU A 137 -8.29 9.63 8.80
C LEU A 137 -7.48 8.49 8.18
N THR A 138 -8.08 7.76 7.25
CA THR A 138 -7.32 6.84 6.40
C THR A 138 -6.44 7.66 5.45
N GLN A 139 -5.39 7.05 4.89
CA GLN A 139 -4.49 7.78 4.01
C GLN A 139 -5.20 8.35 2.79
N ARG A 140 -6.13 7.61 2.18
CA ARG A 140 -6.96 8.14 1.08
C ARG A 140 -7.89 9.26 1.50
N GLU A 141 -8.39 9.27 2.72
CA GLU A 141 -9.12 10.43 3.23
C GLU A 141 -8.19 11.64 3.38
N LYS A 142 -6.96 11.46 3.89
CA LYS A 142 -5.94 12.53 4.00
C LYS A 142 -5.60 13.12 2.63
N ASP A 143 -5.30 12.28 1.64
CA ASP A 143 -4.97 12.72 0.28
C ASP A 143 -6.11 13.55 -0.33
N VAL A 144 -7.34 13.06 -0.17
CA VAL A 144 -8.53 13.74 -0.70
C VAL A 144 -8.77 15.08 0.02
N VAL A 145 -8.65 15.16 1.34
CA VAL A 145 -8.92 16.43 2.06
C VAL A 145 -7.86 17.49 1.81
N LEU A 146 -6.59 17.11 1.61
CA LEU A 146 -5.53 18.04 1.21
C LEU A 146 -5.86 18.68 -0.15
N LEU A 147 -6.26 17.87 -1.13
CA LEU A 147 -6.65 18.38 -2.44
C LEU A 147 -7.95 19.21 -2.39
N VAL A 148 -8.91 18.86 -1.53
CA VAL A 148 -10.10 19.69 -1.31
C VAL A 148 -9.73 21.04 -0.72
N ALA A 149 -8.79 21.08 0.23
CA ALA A 149 -8.30 22.32 0.84
C ALA A 149 -7.51 23.19 -0.14
N GLU A 150 -6.85 22.59 -1.14
CA GLU A 150 -6.24 23.30 -2.27
C GLU A 150 -7.25 23.81 -3.31
N GLY A 151 -8.53 23.46 -3.17
CA GLY A 151 -9.61 23.95 -4.04
C GLY A 151 -9.98 23.05 -5.21
N TYR A 152 -9.39 21.86 -5.33
CA TYR A 152 -9.70 20.95 -6.44
C TYR A 152 -11.15 20.44 -6.41
N SER A 153 -11.73 20.24 -7.59
CA SER A 153 -13.01 19.55 -7.78
C SER A 153 -12.86 18.03 -7.67
N ASN A 154 -13.96 17.33 -7.40
CA ASN A 154 -13.91 15.87 -7.29
C ASN A 154 -13.46 15.18 -8.59
N ASN A 155 -13.70 15.82 -9.75
CA ASN A 155 -13.21 15.33 -11.04
C ASN A 155 -11.69 15.47 -11.16
N GLU A 156 -11.14 16.62 -10.76
CA GLU A 156 -9.69 16.84 -10.78
C GLU A 156 -8.96 15.97 -9.76
N ILE A 157 -9.58 15.73 -8.60
CA ILE A 157 -9.08 14.79 -7.58
C ILE A 157 -9.10 13.36 -8.12
N ALA A 158 -10.21 12.95 -8.73
CA ALA A 158 -10.33 11.63 -9.36
C ALA A 158 -9.24 11.38 -10.39
N MET A 159 -8.95 12.39 -11.23
CA MET A 159 -7.85 12.32 -12.20
C MET A 159 -6.48 12.26 -11.55
N ARG A 160 -6.22 13.07 -10.51
CA ARG A 160 -4.92 13.12 -9.82
C ARG A 160 -4.61 11.85 -9.04
N LEU A 161 -5.63 11.26 -8.43
CA LEU A 161 -5.50 10.06 -7.61
C LEU A 161 -5.80 8.77 -8.38
N CYS A 162 -6.12 8.85 -9.68
CA CYS A 162 -6.48 7.71 -10.53
C CYS A 162 -7.62 6.84 -9.97
N ILE A 163 -8.66 7.46 -9.38
CA ILE A 163 -9.83 6.78 -8.81
C ILE A 163 -11.14 7.31 -9.39
N GLY A 164 -12.25 6.59 -9.17
CA GLY A 164 -13.58 7.03 -9.61
C GLY A 164 -14.09 8.27 -8.86
N VAL A 165 -14.84 9.15 -9.54
CA VAL A 165 -15.45 10.35 -8.94
C VAL A 165 -16.42 9.99 -7.81
N SER A 166 -17.11 8.85 -7.91
CA SER A 166 -17.94 8.28 -6.85
C SER A 166 -17.12 7.91 -5.61
N THR A 167 -15.94 7.31 -5.82
CA THR A 167 -14.98 6.98 -4.77
C THR A 167 -14.44 8.23 -4.08
N VAL A 168 -14.12 9.29 -4.83
CA VAL A 168 -13.76 10.60 -4.26
C VAL A 168 -14.88 11.13 -3.38
N LYS A 169 -16.13 11.15 -3.87
CA LYS A 169 -17.30 11.60 -3.08
C LYS A 169 -17.43 10.82 -1.76
N PHE A 170 -17.20 9.51 -1.80
CA PHE A 170 -17.22 8.67 -0.62
C PHE A 170 -16.13 9.06 0.40
N HIS A 171 -14.89 9.23 -0.03
CA HIS A 171 -13.79 9.66 0.84
C HIS A 171 -14.01 11.06 1.40
N VAL A 172 -14.47 12.02 0.59
CA VAL A 172 -14.83 13.38 1.05
C VAL A 172 -15.89 13.31 2.14
N SER A 173 -16.98 12.57 1.93
CA SER A 173 -18.06 12.45 2.92
C SER A 173 -17.59 11.82 4.23
N ASN A 174 -16.75 10.78 4.18
CA ASN A 174 -16.21 10.16 5.38
C ASN A 174 -15.25 11.09 6.12
N ALA A 175 -14.39 11.81 5.40
CA ALA A 175 -13.46 12.75 6.02
C ALA A 175 -14.19 13.95 6.64
N LEU A 176 -15.22 14.50 5.98
CA LEU A 176 -16.08 15.55 6.55
C LEU A 176 -16.72 15.11 7.86
N ARG A 177 -17.25 13.88 7.91
CA ARG A 177 -17.84 13.32 9.13
C ARG A 177 -16.81 13.17 10.25
N LYS A 178 -15.62 12.64 9.94
CA LYS A 178 -14.55 12.42 10.94
C LYS A 178 -13.93 13.73 11.46
N LEU A 179 -13.91 14.77 10.63
CA LEU A 179 -13.42 16.11 10.96
C LEU A 179 -14.52 17.04 11.48
N GLU A 180 -15.74 16.52 11.67
CA GLU A 180 -16.92 17.29 12.10
C GLU A 180 -17.18 18.54 11.24
N CYS A 181 -16.86 18.45 9.95
CA CYS A 181 -17.02 19.52 9.00
C CYS A 181 -18.38 19.41 8.29
N ARG A 182 -19.19 20.47 8.39
CA ARG A 182 -20.50 20.53 7.73
C ARG A 182 -20.46 20.49 6.20
N ASP A 183 -19.41 21.03 5.59
CA ASP A 183 -19.27 21.13 4.13
C ASP A 183 -17.80 21.30 3.71
N ARG A 184 -17.54 21.22 2.40
CA ARG A 184 -16.19 21.32 1.83
C ARG A 184 -15.50 22.66 2.08
N ALA A 185 -16.26 23.75 2.18
CA ALA A 185 -15.71 25.07 2.41
C ALA A 185 -15.28 25.20 3.88
N HIS A 186 -16.09 24.67 4.79
CA HIS A 186 -15.76 24.55 6.19
C HIS A 186 -14.50 23.70 6.41
N LEU A 187 -14.37 22.58 5.70
CA LEU A 187 -13.16 21.74 5.72
C LEU A 187 -11.89 22.52 5.34
N ALA A 188 -11.92 23.27 4.24
CA ALA A 188 -10.78 24.08 3.81
C ALA A 188 -10.39 25.13 4.86
N VAL A 189 -11.39 25.80 5.45
CA VAL A 189 -11.16 26.78 6.54
C VAL A 189 -10.56 26.12 7.78
N VAL A 190 -11.04 24.93 8.17
CA VAL A 190 -10.53 24.18 9.33
C VAL A 190 -9.08 23.76 9.13
N LEU A 191 -8.75 23.18 7.98
CA LEU A 191 -7.39 22.75 7.66
C LEU A 191 -6.42 23.93 7.59
N HIS A 192 -6.88 25.07 7.07
CA HIS A 192 -6.07 26.27 7.03
C HIS A 192 -5.83 26.90 8.42
N LYS A 193 -6.90 27.08 9.21
CA LYS A 193 -6.80 27.65 10.58
C LYS A 193 -5.91 26.83 11.50
N ARG A 194 -5.82 25.52 11.27
CA ARG A 194 -5.01 24.59 12.06
C ARG A 194 -3.63 24.29 11.45
N GLY A 195 -3.19 25.09 10.47
CA GLY A 195 -1.84 25.02 9.90
C GLY A 195 -1.56 23.79 9.05
N SER A 196 -2.58 23.03 8.64
CA SER A 196 -2.42 21.80 7.86
C SER A 196 -2.27 22.05 6.35
N VAL A 197 -2.66 23.23 5.86
CA VAL A 197 -2.48 23.66 4.45
C VAL A 197 -2.21 25.18 4.39
N PRO A 198 -1.18 25.64 3.65
CA PRO A 198 -0.89 27.07 3.49
C PRO A 198 -1.97 27.79 2.64
N LEU A 199 -2.21 29.06 2.96
CA LEU A 199 -3.14 29.92 2.21
C LEU A 199 -2.51 30.23 0.85
N ARG A 200 -3.04 29.71 -0.26
CA ARG A 200 -2.67 30.21 -1.59
C ARG A 200 -3.48 31.48 -1.88
N PRO A 201 -2.84 32.61 -2.20
CA PRO A 201 -3.58 33.79 -2.65
C PRO A 201 -4.25 33.46 -3.99
N VAL A 202 -5.53 33.81 -4.10
CA VAL A 202 -6.28 33.75 -5.35
C VAL A 202 -5.73 34.86 -6.26
N ALA A 203 -5.16 34.48 -7.40
CA ALA A 203 -4.78 35.41 -8.46
C ALA A 203 -6.00 35.76 -9.34
#